data_AF-A0A4Y2H9S3-F1
#
_entry.id   AF-A0A4Y2H9S3-F1
#
_cell.length_a   1.000
_cell.length_b   1.000
_cell.length_c   1.000
_cell.angle_alpha   90.00
_cell.angle_beta   90.00
_cell.angle_gamma   90.00
#
_symmetry.space_group_name_H-M   'P 1'
#
loop_
_entity.id
_entity.type
_entity.pdbx_description
1 polymer ?
#
loop_
_entity_poly.entity_id
_entity_poly.type
_entity_poly.pdbx_seq_one_letter_code
_entity_poly.pdbx_strand_id
1 'polypeptide(L)'
;MIDWSSITIISPPILRNISTVALISIVRDKKNPEWDFVHFPCHTQAVERCVKLGTEASIRSMAFKIETGSLDPHSFPMPEFDNKADFKPLPAD
;
A
#
# COMPACT_ATOMS: atom_id res chain seq x y z
N MET A 1 12.52 -15.52 1.18
CA MET A 1 12.32 -14.56 0.07
C MET A 1 11.38 -15.21 -0.92
N ILE A 2 10.32 -14.51 -1.33
CA ILE A 2 9.42 -15.00 -2.39
C ILE A 2 10.11 -14.70 -3.73
N ASP A 3 10.35 -15.73 -4.53
CA ASP A 3 10.86 -15.58 -5.89
C ASP A 3 9.70 -15.24 -6.82
N TRP A 4 9.60 -13.96 -7.17
CA TRP A 4 8.55 -13.46 -8.06
C TRP A 4 8.70 -13.92 -9.51
N SER A 5 9.89 -14.40 -9.90
CA SER A 5 10.21 -14.87 -11.26
C SER A 5 9.62 -16.26 -11.57
N SER A 6 9.45 -17.09 -10.54
CA SER A 6 8.90 -18.45 -10.67
C SER A 6 7.38 -18.51 -10.47
N ILE A 7 6.74 -17.39 -10.16
CA ILE A 7 5.28 -17.33 -9.98
C ILE A 7 4.60 -17.34 -11.34
N THR A 8 3.74 -18.34 -11.55
CA THR A 8 2.79 -18.34 -12.66
C THR A 8 1.77 -17.24 -12.43
N ILE A 9 1.77 -16.19 -13.26
CA ILE A 9 0.79 -15.11 -13.19
C ILE A 9 -0.54 -15.64 -13.72
N ILE A 10 -1.43 -16.02 -12.81
CA ILE A 10 -2.78 -16.45 -13.14
C ILE A 10 -3.68 -15.21 -13.15
N SER A 11 -4.49 -15.06 -14.21
CA SER A 11 -5.48 -13.98 -14.25
C SER A 11 -6.44 -14.13 -13.06
N PRO A 12 -6.66 -13.07 -12.26
CA PRO A 12 -7.62 -13.09 -11.17
C PRO A 12 -8.99 -13.60 -11.66
N PRO A 13 -9.73 -14.38 -10.86
CA PRO A 13 -11.03 -14.92 -11.26
C PRO A 13 -12.01 -13.85 -11.78
N ILE A 14 -11.93 -12.65 -11.21
CA ILE A 14 -12.74 -11.49 -11.62
C ILE A 14 -12.40 -10.98 -13.02
N LEU A 15 -11.18 -11.24 -13.51
CA LEU A 15 -10.71 -10.85 -14.84
C LEU A 15 -10.77 -11.99 -15.87
N ARG A 16 -11.28 -13.17 -15.48
CA ARG A 16 -11.20 -14.40 -16.29
C ARG A 16 -11.95 -14.29 -17.63
N ASN A 17 -12.96 -13.42 -17.71
CA ASN A 17 -13.84 -13.29 -18.87
C ASN A 17 -13.64 -11.97 -19.63
N ILE A 18 -12.54 -11.26 -19.39
CA ILE A 18 -12.31 -9.93 -19.95
C ILE A 18 -11.09 -9.97 -20.86
N SER A 19 -11.23 -9.35 -22.03
CA SER A 19 -10.10 -9.19 -22.93
C SER A 19 -9.12 -8.13 -22.42
N THR A 20 -7.83 -8.31 -22.70
CA THR A 20 -6.81 -7.31 -22.37
C THR A 20 -7.11 -5.94 -22.99
N VAL A 21 -7.72 -5.91 -24.17
CA VAL A 21 -8.12 -4.67 -24.86
C VAL A 21 -9.21 -3.94 -24.06
N ALA A 22 -10.20 -4.68 -23.54
CA ALA A 22 -11.23 -4.10 -22.69
C ALA A 22 -10.63 -3.57 -21.37
N LEU A 23 -9.68 -4.27 -20.76
CA LEU A 23 -8.97 -3.77 -19.57
C LEU A 23 -8.21 -2.47 -19.85
N ILE A 24 -7.52 -2.37 -20.99
CA ILE A 24 -6.80 -1.15 -21.38
C ILE A 24 -7.76 0.02 -21.56
N SER A 25 -8.93 -0.21 -22.17
CA SER A 25 -9.96 0.82 -22.34
C SER A 25 -10.58 1.22 -21.01
N ILE A 26 -10.87 0.28 -20.09
CA ILE A 26 -11.36 0.60 -18.74
C ILE A 26 -10.38 1.51 -17.99
N VAL A 27 -9.08 1.20 -18.05
CA VAL A 27 -8.03 1.99 -17.37
C VAL A 27 -7.86 3.38 -18.00
N ARG A 28 -7.89 3.49 -19.35
CA ARG A 28 -7.73 4.77 -20.05
C ARG A 28 -8.96 5.65 -19.98
N ASP A 29 -10.11 5.09 -20.27
CA ASP A 29 -11.33 5.85 -20.53
C ASP A 29 -12.11 6.11 -19.23
N LYS A 30 -11.81 5.37 -18.14
CA LYS A 30 -12.51 5.44 -16.83
C LYS A 30 -14.05 5.37 -16.94
N LYS A 31 -14.55 4.94 -18.10
CA LYS A 31 -15.94 5.02 -18.52
C LYS A 31 -16.42 3.61 -18.74
N ASN A 32 -16.61 2.88 -17.65
CA ASN A 32 -17.39 1.66 -17.74
C ASN A 32 -18.34 1.61 -16.54
N PRO A 33 -19.62 1.99 -16.73
CA PRO A 33 -20.60 2.02 -15.65
C PRO A 33 -20.96 0.62 -15.11
N GLU A 34 -20.69 -0.45 -15.87
CA GLU A 34 -20.77 -1.84 -15.35
C GLU A 34 -19.59 -2.20 -14.45
N TRP A 35 -18.48 -1.47 -14.58
CA TRP A 35 -17.22 -1.69 -13.89
C TRP A 35 -16.95 -0.54 -12.91
N ASP A 36 -17.99 -0.14 -12.16
CA ASP A 36 -17.73 0.45 -10.85
C ASP A 36 -16.97 -0.64 -10.09
N PHE A 37 -15.64 -0.54 -10.05
CA PHE A 37 -14.74 -1.53 -9.44
C PHE A 37 -15.44 -2.04 -8.21
N VAL A 38 -15.91 -3.30 -8.25
CA VAL A 38 -16.77 -3.92 -7.22
C VAL A 38 -16.36 -3.27 -5.92
N HIS A 39 -17.23 -2.40 -5.37
CA HIS A 39 -16.83 -1.56 -4.26
C HIS A 39 -16.51 -2.54 -3.15
N PHE A 40 -15.23 -2.93 -3.07
CA PHE A 40 -14.80 -3.89 -2.09
C PHE A 40 -15.20 -3.20 -0.80
N PRO A 41 -15.96 -3.87 0.08
CA PRO A 41 -16.12 -3.36 1.42
C PRO A 41 -14.71 -3.36 2.00
N CYS A 42 -13.99 -2.28 1.75
CA CYS A 42 -12.79 -1.93 2.43
C CYS A 42 -13.33 -1.63 3.80
N HIS A 43 -13.32 -2.64 4.67
CA HIS A 43 -13.73 -2.47 6.03
C HIS A 43 -12.77 -1.45 6.60
N THR A 44 -13.16 -0.17 6.60
CA THR A 44 -12.34 0.95 7.04
C THR A 44 -11.76 0.63 8.41
N GLN A 45 -12.58 0.01 9.26
CA GLN A 45 -12.17 -0.48 10.57
C GLN A 45 -11.04 -1.53 10.54
N ALA A 46 -11.03 -2.46 9.58
CA ALA A 46 -9.95 -3.44 9.45
C ALA A 46 -8.67 -2.77 8.96
N VAL A 47 -8.76 -1.85 7.99
CA VAL A 47 -7.62 -1.07 7.50
C VAL A 47 -7.05 -0.18 8.61
N GLU A 48 -7.90 0.55 9.33
CA GLU A 48 -7.53 1.37 10.49
C GLU A 48 -6.85 0.52 11.58
N ARG A 49 -7.38 -0.67 11.88
CA ARG A 49 -6.75 -1.59 12.84
C ARG A 49 -5.38 -2.06 12.37
N CYS A 50 -5.23 -2.44 11.10
CA CYS A 50 -3.95 -2.84 10.54
C CYS A 50 -2.92 -1.71 10.56
N VAL A 51 -3.32 -0.49 10.19
CA VAL A 51 -2.47 0.70 10.24
C VAL A 51 -2.07 1.00 11.68
N LYS A 52 -3.01 0.98 12.62
CA LYS A 52 -2.74 1.21 14.05
C LYS A 52 -1.75 0.19 14.62
N LEU A 53 -1.98 -1.10 14.37
CA LEU A 53 -1.07 -2.16 14.83
C LEU A 53 0.32 -2.03 14.19
N GLY A 54 0.39 -1.67 12.89
CA GLY A 54 1.65 -1.41 12.20
C GLY A 54 2.43 -0.25 12.81
N THR A 55 1.74 0.85 13.13
CA THR A 55 2.34 2.03 13.77
C THR A 55 2.81 1.73 15.19
N GLU A 56 1.98 1.06 16.02
CA GLU A 56 2.37 0.66 17.38
C GLU A 56 3.58 -0.28 17.40
N ALA A 57 3.61 -1.25 16.48
CA ALA A 57 4.75 -2.16 16.32
C ALA A 57 6.02 -1.40 15.89
N SER A 58 5.89 -0.47 14.95
CA SER A 58 7.01 0.36 14.47
C SER A 58 7.57 1.24 15.59
N ILE A 59 6.71 1.93 16.35
CA ILE A 59 7.11 2.75 17.50
C ILE A 59 7.82 1.91 18.55
N ARG A 60 7.27 0.72 18.89
CA ARG A 60 7.92 -0.20 19.84
C ARG A 60 9.27 -0.67 19.33
N SER A 61 9.38 -0.98 18.04
CA SER A 61 10.63 -1.40 17.42
C SER A 61 11.68 -0.28 17.41
N MET A 62 11.24 0.97 17.21
CA MET A 62 12.08 2.16 17.29
C MET A 62 12.55 2.40 18.72
N ALA A 63 11.65 2.37 19.71
CA ALA A 63 12.01 2.53 21.12
C ALA A 63 13.06 1.49 21.54
N PHE A 64 12.87 0.23 21.13
CA PHE A 64 13.85 -0.83 21.34
C PHE A 64 15.20 -0.56 20.63
N LYS A 65 15.19 -0.01 19.41
CA LYS A 65 16.41 0.39 18.68
C LYS A 65 17.15 1.56 19.33
N ILE A 66 16.43 2.52 19.92
CA ILE A 66 17.04 3.62 20.71
C ILE A 66 17.72 3.06 21.96
N GLU A 67 17.03 2.19 22.69
CA GLU A 67 17.55 1.59 23.93
C GLU A 67 18.79 0.72 23.68
N THR A 68 18.84 0.04 22.52
CA THR A 68 19.97 -0.80 22.11
C THR A 68 21.09 -0.04 21.39
N GLY A 69 20.93 1.27 21.15
CA GLY A 69 21.94 2.12 20.51
C GLY A 69 22.17 1.86 19.01
N SER A 70 21.29 1.11 18.35
CA SER A 70 21.48 0.62 16.97
C SER A 70 20.53 1.31 15.98
N LEU A 71 20.62 2.64 15.87
CA LEU A 71 19.77 3.43 14.97
C LEU A 71 20.35 3.55 13.56
N ASP A 72 19.71 2.87 12.60
CA ASP A 72 19.82 3.19 11.18
C ASP A 72 18.97 4.45 10.86
N PRO A 73 19.50 5.43 10.10
CA PRO A 73 18.78 6.66 9.74
C PRO A 73 17.55 6.44 8.83
N HIS A 74 17.31 5.22 8.35
CA HIS A 74 16.08 4.87 7.62
C HIS A 74 14.96 4.33 8.52
N SER A 75 15.20 4.15 9.81
CA SER A 75 14.21 3.53 10.72
C SER A 75 13.22 4.52 11.34
N PHE A 76 13.37 5.84 11.13
CA PHE A 76 12.57 6.85 11.82
C PHE A 76 11.06 6.57 11.71
N PRO A 77 10.29 6.82 12.79
CA PRO A 77 8.85 6.64 12.76
C PRO A 77 8.26 7.48 11.62
N MET A 78 7.21 6.95 10.99
CA MET A 78 6.48 7.66 9.94
C MET A 78 6.14 9.06 10.46
N PRO A 79 6.53 10.14 9.77
CA PRO A 79 6.24 11.47 10.25
C PRO A 79 4.72 11.66 10.29
N GLU A 80 4.25 12.28 11.35
CA GLU A 80 2.84 12.60 11.51
C GLU A 80 2.55 13.85 10.69
N PHE A 81 1.58 13.76 9.78
CA PHE A 81 1.15 14.87 8.94
C PHE A 81 -0.36 15.02 9.10
N ASP A 82 -0.81 16.22 9.48
CA ASP A 82 -2.25 16.52 9.57
C ASP A 82 -2.86 16.72 8.18
N ASN A 83 -2.06 17.20 7.23
CA ASN A 83 -2.49 17.42 5.86
C ASN A 83 -1.40 17.06 4.84
N LYS A 84 -1.80 16.83 3.58
CA LYS A 84 -0.88 16.45 2.49
C LYS A 84 0.12 17.55 2.13
N ALA A 85 -0.19 18.83 2.40
CA ALA A 85 0.71 19.95 2.11
C ALA A 85 1.92 19.99 3.07
N ASP A 86 1.83 19.32 4.21
CA ASP A 86 2.91 19.21 5.19
C ASP A 86 4.04 18.26 4.72
N PHE A 87 3.80 17.46 3.69
CA PHE A 87 4.81 16.55 3.14
C PHE A 87 5.87 17.32 2.34
N LYS A 88 7.11 17.32 2.83
CA LYS A 88 8.28 17.85 2.12
C LYS A 88 9.13 16.69 1.59
N PRO A 89 9.31 16.55 0.26
CA PRO A 89 10.20 15.55 -0.31
C PRO A 89 11.63 15.76 0.21
N LEU A 90 12.33 14.67 0.51
CA LEU A 90 13.75 14.74 0.82
C LEU A 90 14.52 15.22 -0.42
N PRO A 91 15.58 16.04 -0.24
CA PRO A 91 16.42 16.44 -1.35
C PRO A 91 17.00 15.20 -2.03
N ALA A 92 17.02 15.20 -3.36
CA ALA A 92 17.71 14.19 -4.14
C ALA A 92 19.22 14.50 -4.09
N ASP A 93 20.02 13.51 -3.71
CA ASP A 93 21.48 13.53 -3.83
C ASP A 93 21.92 13.46 -5.31
#